data_AF-A0A6A2YKB3-F1
#
_entry.id   AF-A0A6A2YKB3-F1
#
_cell.length_a   1.000
_cell.length_b   1.000
_cell.length_c   1.000
_cell.angle_alpha   90.00
_cell.angle_beta   90.00
_cell.angle_gamma   90.00
#
_symmetry.space_group_name_H-M   'P 1'
#
loop_
_entity.id
_entity.type
_entity.pdbx_description
1 polymer ?
#
loop_
_entity_poly.entity_id
_entity_poly.type
_entity_poly.pdbx_seq_one_letter_code
_entity_poly.pdbx_strand_id
1 'polypeptide(L)'
;MLANELQYLDFDLWMEPLQNTKLYMLIFKPIQLGLFWEMFKITVLSLVIAATVSSDPTKYSKAFLGKPNAEYCAWILDSDKWGGAIELSILADYYGREIAAYDIHVAICMEKNYSERVMLIYDGLHYDALAMSPFEGAPEEFDQTIFVVQNDRTIGPVECLALNLVKDQQRKRSYTDTTNFTLRCGVCQIGMVGQKEAMEHAGATGRVNFQEYRG
;
A
#
# COMPACT_ATOMS: atom_id res chain seq x y z
N MET A 1 1.40 1.81 54.47
CA MET A 1 2.49 1.95 53.48
C MET A 1 2.59 0.61 52.74
N LEU A 2 1.73 0.43 51.75
CA LEU A 2 1.79 -0.66 50.78
C LEU A 2 1.44 -0.02 49.43
N ALA A 3 2.45 0.61 48.84
CA ALA A 3 2.44 1.07 47.47
C ALA A 3 3.64 0.39 46.83
N ASN A 4 3.41 -0.74 46.18
CA ASN A 4 4.25 -1.33 45.14
C ASN A 4 3.53 -2.57 44.60
N GLU A 5 3.72 -2.83 43.30
CA GLU A 5 3.20 -3.95 42.48
C GLU A 5 2.03 -3.65 41.52
N LEU A 6 2.02 -2.48 40.85
CA LEU A 6 1.41 -2.34 39.52
C LEU A 6 2.27 -1.49 38.57
N GLN A 7 3.56 -1.82 38.51
CA GLN A 7 4.47 -1.36 37.44
C GLN A 7 4.71 -2.57 36.53
N TYR A 8 4.64 -2.37 35.21
CA TYR A 8 4.89 -3.35 34.12
C TYR A 8 3.73 -4.28 33.73
N LEU A 9 2.77 -3.72 33.00
CA LEU A 9 2.28 -4.38 31.79
C LEU A 9 2.81 -3.55 30.61
N ASP A 10 4.03 -3.85 30.16
CA ASP A 10 4.48 -3.43 28.82
C ASP A 10 3.60 -4.18 27.83
N PHE A 11 2.50 -3.55 27.41
CA PHE A 11 1.80 -3.98 26.21
C PHE A 11 2.63 -3.47 25.03
N ASP A 12 3.55 -4.29 24.56
CA ASP A 12 4.28 -4.05 23.31
C ASP A 12 3.27 -4.07 22.14
N LEU A 13 2.72 -2.91 21.82
CA LEU A 13 1.84 -2.73 20.67
C LEU A 13 2.59 -3.15 19.40
N TRP A 14 1.98 -4.03 18.63
CA TRP A 14 2.56 -4.60 17.42
C TRP A 14 1.93 -3.98 16.18
N MET A 15 2.72 -3.73 15.14
CA MET A 15 2.21 -3.26 13.85
C MET A 15 2.74 -4.15 12.73
N GLU A 16 1.82 -4.60 11.88
CA GLU A 16 2.15 -5.52 10.79
C GLU A 16 1.46 -5.16 9.46
N PRO A 17 2.12 -5.45 8.32
CA PRO A 17 1.47 -5.45 7.02
C PRO A 17 0.50 -6.62 6.91
N LEU A 18 -0.73 -6.30 6.54
CA LEU A 18 -1.77 -7.27 6.26
C LEU A 18 -1.57 -7.87 4.85
N GLN A 19 -0.78 -8.95 4.76
CA GLN A 19 -0.46 -9.61 3.48
C GLN A 19 -1.71 -10.17 2.77
N ASN A 20 -1.68 -10.11 1.42
CA ASN A 20 -2.72 -10.53 0.49
C ASN A 20 -4.03 -9.73 0.59
N THR A 21 -4.21 -8.79 -0.33
CA THR A 21 -5.49 -8.18 -0.75
C THR A 21 -6.19 -7.24 0.25
N LYS A 22 -5.71 -7.14 1.49
CA LYS A 22 -6.39 -6.46 2.61
C LYS A 22 -6.43 -4.92 2.58
N LEU A 23 -6.09 -4.25 1.46
CA LEU A 23 -6.29 -2.80 1.28
C LEU A 23 -7.73 -2.38 1.65
N TYR A 24 -8.71 -3.25 1.37
CA TYR A 24 -10.12 -3.02 1.68
C TYR A 24 -10.47 -3.10 3.18
N MET A 25 -9.64 -3.74 4.02
CA MET A 25 -9.88 -3.86 5.47
C MET A 25 -9.66 -2.55 6.22
N LEU A 26 -8.96 -1.59 5.61
CA LEU A 26 -8.81 -0.23 6.15
C LEU A 26 -10.08 0.60 6.01
N ILE A 27 -10.95 0.19 5.09
CA ILE A 27 -12.04 1.04 4.62
C ILE A 27 -13.37 0.63 5.26
N PHE A 28 -13.53 -0.65 5.60
CA PHE A 28 -14.74 -1.19 6.23
C PHE A 28 -14.44 -1.67 7.65
N LYS A 29 -15.21 -1.17 8.63
CA LYS A 29 -15.37 -1.88 9.90
C LYS A 29 -15.88 -3.28 9.56
N PRO A 30 -15.26 -4.38 10.01
CA PRO A 30 -15.71 -5.71 9.65
C PRO A 30 -17.15 -5.90 10.14
N ILE A 31 -18.10 -5.90 9.20
CA ILE A 31 -19.42 -6.49 9.44
C ILE A 31 -19.18 -7.99 9.30
N GLN A 32 -19.32 -8.65 10.44
CA GLN A 32 -19.06 -10.05 10.71
C GLN A 32 -20.01 -10.96 9.87
N LEU A 33 -19.71 -11.18 8.59
CA LEU A 33 -20.42 -12.17 7.74
C LEU A 33 -19.50 -12.67 6.61
N GLY A 34 -19.35 -13.99 6.53
CA GLY A 34 -18.23 -14.68 5.91
C GLY A 34 -18.10 -14.67 4.38
N LEU A 35 -16.87 -14.94 3.95
CA LEU A 35 -16.40 -15.79 2.83
C LEU A 35 -17.00 -15.67 1.40
N PHE A 36 -17.70 -14.59 1.03
CA PHE A 36 -18.11 -14.35 -0.36
C PHE A 36 -17.76 -12.95 -0.90
N TRP A 37 -16.65 -12.35 -0.43
CA TRP A 37 -16.46 -10.89 -0.45
C TRP A 37 -15.30 -10.34 -1.31
N GLU A 38 -14.28 -11.14 -1.64
CA GLU A 38 -13.01 -10.61 -2.17
C GLU A 38 -13.11 -10.06 -3.61
N MET A 39 -13.75 -10.82 -4.50
CA MET A 39 -13.86 -10.45 -5.92
C MET A 39 -14.87 -9.30 -6.15
N PHE A 40 -15.86 -9.15 -5.27
CA PHE A 40 -16.89 -8.12 -5.37
C PHE A 40 -16.36 -6.74 -4.89
N LYS A 41 -15.42 -6.72 -3.94
CA LYS A 41 -14.90 -5.48 -3.33
C LYS A 41 -13.91 -4.73 -4.22
N ILE A 42 -13.00 -5.43 -4.90
CA ILE A 42 -12.08 -4.83 -5.88
C ILE A 42 -12.91 -4.14 -6.98
N THR A 43 -13.95 -4.82 -7.44
CA THR A 43 -14.88 -4.31 -8.43
C THR A 43 -15.58 -3.03 -7.96
N VAL A 44 -16.04 -2.96 -6.69
CA VAL A 44 -16.70 -1.75 -6.16
C VAL A 44 -15.76 -0.55 -6.05
N LEU A 45 -14.53 -0.74 -5.58
CA LEU A 45 -13.57 0.37 -5.46
C LEU A 45 -13.21 0.94 -6.83
N SER A 46 -12.88 0.08 -7.79
CA SER A 46 -12.60 0.50 -9.17
C SER A 46 -13.79 1.20 -9.83
N LEU A 47 -15.02 0.78 -9.52
CA LEU A 47 -16.24 1.46 -9.97
C LEU A 47 -16.38 2.87 -9.39
N VAL A 48 -16.14 3.05 -8.09
CA VAL A 48 -16.15 4.37 -7.44
C VAL A 48 -15.11 5.30 -8.07
N ILE A 49 -13.91 4.78 -8.33
CA ILE A 49 -12.84 5.53 -9.00
C ILE A 49 -13.26 5.92 -10.42
N ALA A 50 -13.69 4.96 -11.24
CA ALA A 50 -14.10 5.22 -12.62
C ALA A 50 -15.28 6.21 -12.70
N ALA A 51 -16.25 6.09 -11.79
CA ALA A 51 -17.36 7.04 -11.69
C ALA A 51 -16.87 8.45 -11.32
N THR A 52 -15.95 8.56 -10.36
CA THR A 52 -15.37 9.84 -9.96
C THR A 52 -14.58 10.49 -11.10
N VAL A 53 -13.71 9.71 -11.75
CA VAL A 53 -12.88 10.16 -12.88
C VAL A 53 -13.75 10.63 -14.06
N SER A 54 -14.79 9.87 -14.40
CA SER A 54 -15.69 10.21 -15.51
C SER A 54 -16.60 11.41 -15.22
N SER A 55 -16.89 11.70 -13.94
CA SER A 55 -17.74 12.84 -13.55
C SER A 55 -17.11 14.21 -13.77
N ASP A 56 -15.77 14.29 -13.79
CA ASP A 56 -15.04 15.55 -14.02
C ASP A 56 -13.85 15.36 -14.99
N PRO A 57 -14.11 15.26 -16.31
CA PRO A 57 -13.05 15.11 -17.32
C PRO A 57 -12.13 16.33 -17.43
N THR A 58 -12.52 17.47 -16.86
CA THR A 58 -11.71 18.69 -16.86
C THR A 58 -10.60 18.57 -15.81
N LYS A 59 -10.95 18.18 -14.59
CA LYS A 59 -9.97 17.84 -13.53
C LYS A 59 -9.15 16.62 -13.91
N TYR A 60 -9.81 15.52 -14.25
CA TYR A 60 -9.17 14.26 -14.61
C TYR A 60 -8.88 14.21 -16.12
N SER A 61 -8.06 15.16 -16.56
CA SER A 61 -7.65 15.31 -17.96
C SER A 61 -6.56 14.32 -18.35
N LYS A 62 -6.27 14.20 -19.66
CA LYS A 62 -5.15 13.39 -20.15
C LYS A 62 -3.80 13.76 -19.53
N ALA A 63 -3.58 15.05 -19.25
CA ALA A 63 -2.35 15.52 -18.63
C ALA A 63 -2.25 15.06 -17.16
N PHE A 64 -3.38 15.01 -16.45
CA PHE A 64 -3.43 14.57 -15.05
C PHE A 64 -3.31 13.05 -14.92
N LEU A 65 -4.00 12.30 -15.78
CA LEU A 65 -4.11 10.83 -15.73
C LEU A 65 -2.99 10.10 -16.48
N GLY A 66 -2.22 10.80 -17.32
CA GLY A 66 -1.26 10.19 -18.25
C GLY A 66 -1.89 9.46 -19.45
N LYS A 67 -3.22 9.37 -19.51
CA LYS A 67 -3.99 8.78 -20.61
C LYS A 67 -5.39 9.43 -20.73
N PRO A 68 -6.06 9.35 -21.89
CA PRO A 68 -7.39 9.90 -22.07
C PRO A 68 -8.37 9.42 -20.98
N ASN A 69 -9.25 10.30 -20.49
CA ASN A 69 -10.17 10.02 -19.37
C ASN A 69 -10.96 8.72 -19.57
N ALA A 70 -11.58 8.51 -20.74
CA ALA A 70 -12.31 7.29 -21.04
C ALA A 70 -11.43 6.03 -21.06
N GLU A 71 -10.19 6.16 -21.54
CA GLU A 71 -9.21 5.06 -21.52
C GLU A 71 -8.78 4.73 -20.10
N TYR A 72 -8.62 5.74 -19.24
CA TYR A 72 -8.33 5.56 -17.82
C TYR A 72 -9.46 4.83 -17.09
N CYS A 73 -10.71 5.24 -17.32
CA CYS A 73 -11.88 4.58 -16.74
C CYS A 73 -11.95 3.10 -17.15
N ALA A 74 -11.68 2.77 -18.41
CA ALA A 74 -11.63 1.38 -18.86
C ALA A 74 -10.45 0.61 -18.22
N TRP A 75 -9.29 1.28 -18.10
CA TRP A 75 -8.08 0.70 -17.51
C TRP A 75 -8.24 0.38 -16.03
N ILE A 76 -8.83 1.26 -15.22
CA ILE A 76 -8.95 1.03 -13.76
C ILE A 76 -10.01 -0.01 -13.40
N LEU A 77 -10.94 -0.32 -14.32
CA LEU A 77 -11.95 -1.36 -14.14
C LEU A 77 -11.41 -2.78 -14.42
N ASP A 78 -10.23 -2.90 -15.00
CA ASP A 78 -9.54 -4.19 -15.19
C ASP A 78 -8.97 -4.66 -13.84
N SER A 79 -9.34 -5.88 -13.42
CA SER A 79 -8.96 -6.45 -12.13
C SER A 79 -7.47 -6.68 -11.96
N ASP A 80 -6.72 -6.74 -13.06
CA ASP A 80 -5.27 -6.92 -13.04
C ASP A 80 -4.53 -5.57 -12.91
N LYS A 81 -5.27 -4.45 -12.90
CA LYS A 81 -4.70 -3.10 -12.77
C LYS A 81 -4.83 -2.58 -11.35
N TRP A 82 -3.74 -1.98 -10.90
CA TRP A 82 -3.62 -1.44 -9.57
C TRP A 82 -3.47 0.08 -9.67
N GLY A 83 -4.21 0.78 -8.84
CA GLY A 83 -4.13 2.23 -8.72
C GLY A 83 -2.87 2.70 -8.00
N GLY A 84 -2.72 4.03 -7.95
CA GLY A 84 -1.67 4.70 -7.18
C GLY A 84 -2.23 5.93 -6.47
N ALA A 85 -1.43 7.00 -6.41
CA ALA A 85 -1.78 8.22 -5.68
C ALA A 85 -3.12 8.86 -6.10
N ILE A 86 -3.52 8.73 -7.38
CA ILE A 86 -4.80 9.25 -7.89
C ILE A 86 -5.96 8.49 -7.23
N GLU A 87 -5.92 7.17 -7.27
CA GLU A 87 -6.93 6.30 -6.65
C GLU A 87 -7.02 6.52 -5.16
N LEU A 88 -5.88 6.56 -4.47
CA LEU A 88 -5.85 6.80 -3.02
C LEU A 88 -6.47 8.16 -2.66
N SER A 89 -6.21 9.21 -3.45
CA SER A 89 -6.80 10.54 -3.21
C SER A 89 -8.32 10.55 -3.41
N ILE A 90 -8.82 9.82 -4.42
CA ILE A 90 -10.25 9.67 -4.68
C ILE A 90 -10.92 8.88 -3.55
N LEU A 91 -10.31 7.77 -3.13
CA LEU A 91 -10.85 6.94 -2.05
C LEU A 91 -10.85 7.68 -0.71
N ALA A 92 -9.80 8.46 -0.43
CA ALA A 92 -9.76 9.33 0.75
C ALA A 92 -10.96 10.30 0.79
N ASP A 93 -11.32 10.90 -0.35
CA ASP A 93 -12.48 11.78 -0.45
C ASP A 93 -13.81 11.03 -0.35
N TYR A 94 -13.91 9.88 -1.01
CA TYR A 94 -15.12 9.07 -0.98
C TYR A 94 -15.46 8.57 0.43
N TYR A 95 -14.45 8.19 1.22
CA TYR A 95 -14.65 7.72 2.59
C TYR A 95 -14.59 8.83 3.64
N GLY A 96 -14.17 10.05 3.28
CA GLY A 96 -13.98 11.15 4.22
C GLY A 96 -12.89 10.85 5.25
N ARG A 97 -11.79 10.23 4.82
CA ARG A 97 -10.69 9.75 5.69
C ARG A 97 -9.33 10.01 5.06
N GLU A 98 -8.33 10.26 5.90
CA GLU A 98 -6.94 10.32 5.48
C GLU A 98 -6.41 8.93 5.15
N ILE A 99 -5.60 8.83 4.09
CA ILE A 99 -4.86 7.61 3.74
C ILE A 99 -3.38 7.98 3.72
N ALA A 100 -2.66 7.55 4.76
CA ALA A 100 -1.21 7.71 4.84
C ALA A 100 -0.51 6.51 4.19
N ALA A 101 0.26 6.73 3.13
CA ALA A 101 0.90 5.66 2.36
C ALA A 101 2.43 5.70 2.51
N TYR A 102 2.95 4.97 3.50
CA TYR A 102 4.36 4.88 3.79
C TYR A 102 5.10 4.08 2.70
N ASP A 103 5.69 4.80 1.76
CA ASP A 103 6.59 4.21 0.79
C ASP A 103 7.96 3.90 1.45
N ILE A 104 8.38 2.64 1.33
CA ILE A 104 9.62 2.13 1.91
C ILE A 104 10.85 2.86 1.34
N HIS A 105 10.77 3.42 0.14
CA HIS A 105 11.81 4.24 -0.48
C HIS A 105 11.75 5.71 -0.03
N VAL A 106 10.55 6.27 0.11
CA VAL A 106 10.32 7.68 0.50
C VAL A 106 9.07 7.76 1.35
N ALA A 107 9.16 8.08 2.64
CA ALA A 107 7.97 8.20 3.49
C ALA A 107 7.08 9.38 3.02
N ILE A 108 6.03 9.10 2.24
CA ILE A 108 5.08 10.10 1.73
C ILE A 108 3.75 9.96 2.45
N CYS A 109 3.34 10.98 3.19
CA CYS A 109 1.99 11.05 3.76
C CYS A 109 1.09 11.88 2.84
N MET A 110 0.01 11.29 2.32
CA MET A 110 -1.02 12.05 1.59
C MET A 110 -2.07 12.57 2.58
N GLU A 111 -1.78 13.73 3.17
CA GLU A 111 -2.63 14.35 4.19
C GLU A 111 -3.79 15.15 3.58
N LYS A 112 -5.00 14.94 4.10
CA LYS A 112 -6.17 15.81 3.94
C LYS A 112 -6.73 16.15 5.31
N ASN A 113 -7.53 17.21 5.47
CA ASN A 113 -8.07 17.59 6.78
C ASN A 113 -9.27 16.72 7.22
N TYR A 114 -9.07 15.41 7.39
CA TYR A 114 -10.07 14.52 8.00
C TYR A 114 -9.72 14.22 9.47
N SER A 115 -10.70 13.70 10.22
CA SER A 115 -10.53 13.37 11.65
C SER A 115 -10.06 11.93 11.88
N GLU A 116 -10.02 11.12 10.84
CA GLU A 116 -9.63 9.71 10.88
C GLU A 116 -8.57 9.44 9.80
N ARG A 117 -7.60 8.58 10.11
CA ARG A 117 -6.52 8.15 9.23
C ARG A 117 -6.42 6.64 9.20
N VAL A 118 -6.19 6.10 8.01
CA VAL A 118 -5.76 4.72 7.78
C VAL A 118 -4.35 4.74 7.21
N MET A 119 -3.62 3.63 7.38
CA MET A 119 -2.21 3.56 6.99
C MET A 119 -1.96 2.41 6.03
N LEU A 120 -1.13 2.68 5.02
CA LEU A 120 -0.63 1.75 4.03
C LEU A 120 0.88 1.73 4.07
N ILE A 121 1.49 0.59 3.77
CA ILE A 121 2.90 0.49 3.41
C ILE A 121 3.02 0.12 1.93
N TYR A 122 3.99 0.71 1.24
CA TYR A 122 4.23 0.49 -0.19
C TYR A 122 5.66 0.04 -0.43
N ASP A 123 5.83 -1.08 -1.12
CA ASP A 123 7.13 -1.73 -1.35
C ASP A 123 7.73 -1.48 -2.74
N GLY A 124 7.14 -0.56 -3.51
CA GLY A 124 7.48 -0.31 -4.92
C GLY A 124 6.62 -1.08 -5.93
N LEU A 125 5.80 -2.04 -5.48
CA LEU A 125 4.91 -2.84 -6.33
C LEU A 125 3.50 -2.99 -5.75
N HIS A 126 3.39 -3.21 -4.44
CA HIS A 126 2.16 -3.52 -3.72
C HIS A 126 1.93 -2.58 -2.54
N TYR A 127 0.66 -2.30 -2.29
CA TYR A 127 0.20 -1.65 -1.06
C TYR A 127 -0.35 -2.71 -0.10
N ASP A 128 0.19 -2.72 1.12
CA ASP A 128 -0.37 -3.50 2.22
C ASP A 128 -0.98 -2.56 3.26
N ALA A 129 -2.11 -2.98 3.83
CA ALA A 129 -2.73 -2.27 4.95
C ALA A 129 -1.91 -2.45 6.22
N LEU A 130 -1.78 -1.38 7.02
CA LEU A 130 -1.18 -1.47 8.35
C LEU A 130 -2.27 -1.58 9.41
N ALA A 131 -2.15 -2.59 10.25
CA ALA A 131 -2.96 -2.79 11.43
C ALA A 131 -2.09 -2.71 12.69
N MET A 132 -2.67 -2.17 13.77
CA MET A 132 -2.09 -2.23 15.10
C MET A 132 -2.80 -3.30 15.90
N SER A 133 -2.04 -4.22 16.46
CA SER A 133 -2.52 -5.33 17.28
C SER A 133 -1.98 -5.19 18.71
N PRO A 134 -2.71 -5.71 19.73
CA PRO A 134 -2.26 -5.61 21.12
C PRO A 134 -0.93 -6.33 21.41
N PHE A 135 -0.60 -7.36 20.62
CA PHE A 135 0.64 -8.14 20.67
C PHE A 135 0.80 -8.94 19.37
N GLU A 136 2.01 -9.46 19.12
CA GLU A 136 2.31 -10.31 17.96
C GLU A 136 1.46 -11.60 17.96
N GLY A 137 0.74 -11.86 16.87
CA GLY A 137 -0.14 -13.02 16.73
C GLY A 137 -1.49 -12.90 17.46
N ALA A 138 -1.87 -11.69 17.89
CA ALA A 138 -3.23 -11.45 18.37
C ALA A 138 -4.26 -11.76 17.26
N PRO A 139 -5.46 -12.25 17.62
CA PRO A 139 -6.53 -12.46 16.63
C PRO A 139 -6.89 -11.17 15.88
N GLU A 140 -7.14 -11.26 14.56
CA GLU A 140 -7.45 -10.10 13.68
C GLU A 140 -8.65 -9.26 14.17
N GLU A 141 -9.55 -9.84 14.98
CA GLU A 141 -10.68 -9.12 15.57
C GLU A 141 -10.26 -8.03 16.58
N PHE A 142 -9.02 -8.07 17.07
CA PHE A 142 -8.43 -7.05 17.93
C PHE A 142 -7.63 -6.00 17.17
N ASP A 143 -7.51 -6.12 15.85
CA ASP A 143 -6.75 -5.18 15.03
C ASP A 143 -7.45 -3.82 14.96
N GLN A 144 -6.68 -2.77 15.21
CA GLN A 144 -7.06 -1.40 14.94
C GLN A 144 -6.46 -0.96 13.60
N THR A 145 -7.32 -0.58 12.65
CA THR A 145 -6.94 -0.11 11.31
C THR A 145 -7.29 1.35 11.04
N ILE A 146 -8.15 1.94 11.89
CA ILE A 146 -8.60 3.34 11.79
C ILE A 146 -8.15 4.08 13.05
N PHE A 147 -7.48 5.22 12.84
CA PHE A 147 -6.86 6.01 13.89
C PHE A 147 -7.44 7.42 13.90
N VAL A 148 -7.69 7.97 15.09
CA VAL A 148 -8.16 9.35 15.23
C VAL A 148 -6.98 10.29 15.01
N VAL A 149 -7.19 11.29 14.14
CA VAL A 149 -6.22 12.36 13.89
C VAL A 149 -6.36 13.41 14.98
N GLN A 150 -5.27 13.68 15.67
CA GLN A 150 -5.20 14.65 16.75
C GLN A 150 -5.11 16.09 16.22
N ASN A 151 -5.21 17.08 17.12
CA ASN A 151 -5.14 18.50 16.76
C ASN A 151 -3.77 18.88 16.14
N ASP A 152 -2.70 18.17 16.50
CA ASP A 152 -1.36 18.34 15.94
C ASP A 152 -1.15 17.59 14.61
N ARG A 153 -2.23 16.99 14.07
CA ARG A 153 -2.26 16.21 12.82
C ARG A 153 -1.53 14.86 12.88
N THR A 154 -1.10 14.44 14.06
CA THR A 154 -0.56 13.09 14.28
C THR A 154 -1.66 12.09 14.61
N ILE A 155 -1.32 10.81 14.61
CA ILE A 155 -2.14 9.74 15.20
C ILE A 155 -1.55 9.24 16.53
N GLY A 156 -0.77 10.08 17.20
CA GLY A 156 -0.09 9.75 18.46
C GLY A 156 1.04 8.73 18.29
N PRO A 157 1.34 7.93 19.33
CA PRO A 157 2.47 7.00 19.34
C PRO A 157 2.45 5.94 18.23
N VAL A 158 1.27 5.66 17.67
CA VAL A 158 1.07 4.70 16.59
C VAL A 158 1.88 5.08 15.34
N GLU A 159 2.05 6.38 15.07
CA GLU A 159 2.83 6.86 13.93
C GLU A 159 4.30 6.42 14.02
N CYS A 160 4.87 6.38 15.23
CA CYS A 160 6.21 5.85 15.45
C CYS A 160 6.31 4.35 15.14
N LEU A 161 5.25 3.57 15.38
CA LEU A 161 5.22 2.14 15.04
C LEU A 161 5.27 1.95 13.52
N ALA A 162 4.51 2.72 12.76
CA ALA A 162 4.54 2.69 11.29
C ALA A 162 5.93 3.06 10.75
N LEU A 163 6.54 4.13 11.28
CA LEU A 163 7.88 4.54 10.89
C LEU A 163 8.96 3.52 11.27
N ASN A 164 8.81 2.83 12.40
CA ASN A 164 9.74 1.77 12.79
C ASN A 164 9.58 0.55 11.89
N LEU A 165 8.35 0.17 11.55
CA LEU A 165 8.09 -0.91 10.59
C LEU A 165 8.71 -0.62 9.22
N VAL A 166 8.59 0.60 8.71
CA VAL A 166 9.25 1.03 7.46
C VAL A 166 10.76 0.84 7.56
N LYS A 167 11.40 1.32 8.64
CA LYS A 167 12.84 1.15 8.87
C LYS A 167 13.24 -0.32 8.94
N ASP A 168 12.41 -1.18 9.53
CA ASP A 168 12.64 -2.62 9.57
C ASP A 168 12.57 -3.26 8.19
N GLN A 169 11.58 -2.89 7.36
CA GLN A 169 11.48 -3.38 5.99
C GLN A 169 12.66 -2.91 5.13
N GLN A 170 13.11 -1.66 5.31
CA GLN A 170 14.32 -1.13 4.68
C GLN A 170 15.56 -1.95 5.08
N ARG A 171 15.74 -2.23 6.37
CA ARG A 171 16.86 -3.06 6.89
C ARG A 171 16.84 -4.47 6.32
N LYS A 172 15.65 -5.08 6.24
CA LYS A 172 15.46 -6.44 5.71
C LYS A 172 15.62 -6.52 4.19
N ARG A 173 15.69 -5.37 3.48
CA ARG A 173 15.63 -5.28 2.01
C ARG A 173 14.41 -6.02 1.44
N SER A 174 13.31 -6.01 2.18
CA SER A 174 12.04 -6.65 1.82
C SER A 174 11.21 -5.76 0.90
N TYR A 175 11.85 -5.02 -0.01
CA TYR A 175 11.21 -4.15 -0.99
C TYR A 175 11.68 -4.54 -2.39
N THR A 176 10.79 -4.38 -3.37
CA THR A 176 11.10 -4.70 -4.75
C THR A 176 11.70 -3.46 -5.39
N ASP A 177 13.03 -3.35 -5.43
CA ASP A 177 13.71 -2.29 -6.18
C ASP A 177 13.55 -2.56 -7.68
N THR A 178 12.42 -2.16 -8.25
CA THR A 178 12.12 -2.30 -9.69
C THR A 178 13.05 -1.47 -10.58
N THR A 179 13.87 -0.59 -9.99
CA THR A 179 14.86 0.23 -10.68
C THR A 179 16.26 -0.39 -10.71
N ASN A 180 16.71 -1.05 -9.63
CA ASN A 180 18.09 -1.55 -9.53
C ASN A 180 18.22 -3.06 -9.26
N PHE A 181 17.15 -3.85 -9.39
CA PHE A 181 17.27 -5.31 -9.29
C PHE A 181 18.22 -5.85 -10.37
N THR A 182 19.14 -6.73 -9.97
CA THR A 182 20.12 -7.33 -10.86
C THR A 182 19.60 -8.63 -11.44
N LEU A 183 19.41 -8.63 -12.76
CA LEU A 183 19.00 -9.79 -13.54
C LEU A 183 20.20 -10.40 -14.24
N ARG A 184 20.22 -11.72 -14.35
CA ARG A 184 21.17 -12.44 -15.19
C ARG A 184 20.43 -13.23 -16.26
N CYS A 185 20.90 -13.13 -17.50
CA CYS A 185 20.42 -14.02 -18.55
C CYS A 185 20.88 -15.46 -18.27
N GLY A 186 19.94 -16.41 -18.13
CA GLY A 186 20.23 -17.82 -17.90
C GLY A 186 20.99 -18.51 -19.04
N VAL A 187 21.02 -17.89 -20.24
CA VAL A 187 21.69 -18.45 -21.42
C VAL A 187 23.13 -17.93 -21.59
N CYS A 188 23.33 -16.61 -21.47
CA CYS A 188 24.64 -16.00 -21.72
C CYS A 188 25.30 -15.36 -20.50
N GLN A 189 24.65 -15.44 -19.34
CA GLN A 189 25.18 -15.00 -18.06
C GLN A 189 25.49 -13.50 -17.96
N ILE A 190 25.03 -12.68 -18.91
CA ILE A 190 25.13 -11.21 -18.86
C ILE A 190 24.24 -10.70 -17.73
N GLY A 191 24.83 -9.87 -16.85
CA GLY A 191 24.13 -9.12 -15.82
C GLY A 191 23.49 -7.86 -16.41
N MET A 192 22.27 -7.54 -15.96
CA MET A 192 21.47 -6.39 -16.36
C MET A 192 20.91 -5.76 -15.08
N VAL A 193 20.77 -4.44 -15.08
CA VAL A 193 20.19 -3.67 -13.98
C VAL A 193 18.80 -3.18 -14.40
N GLY A 194 17.79 -3.64 -13.68
CA GLY A 194 16.41 -3.21 -13.86
C GLY A 194 15.74 -3.74 -15.13
N GLN A 195 14.46 -3.39 -15.27
CA GLN A 195 13.60 -3.86 -16.36
C GLN A 195 14.04 -3.34 -17.74
N LYS A 196 14.55 -2.10 -17.81
CA LYS A 196 14.94 -1.45 -19.07
C LYS A 196 16.04 -2.24 -19.79
N GLU A 197 17.13 -2.56 -19.09
CA GLU A 197 18.24 -3.30 -19.67
C GLU A 197 17.84 -4.74 -20.06
N ALA A 198 16.96 -5.37 -19.28
CA ALA A 198 16.43 -6.69 -19.63
C ALA A 198 15.58 -6.67 -20.91
N MET A 199 14.76 -5.63 -21.11
CA MET A 199 14.01 -5.44 -22.35
C MET A 199 14.92 -5.16 -23.55
N GLU A 200 15.93 -4.32 -23.39
CA GLU A 200 16.93 -4.05 -24.43
C GLU A 200 17.71 -5.33 -24.80
N HIS A 201 18.11 -6.12 -23.80
CA HIS A 201 18.77 -7.41 -23.99
C HIS A 201 17.88 -8.42 -24.72
N ALA A 202 16.62 -8.55 -24.32
CA ALA A 202 15.65 -9.42 -24.97
C ALA A 202 15.41 -9.00 -26.43
N GLY A 203 15.29 -7.70 -26.69
CA GLY A 203 15.15 -7.16 -28.04
C GLY A 203 16.37 -7.41 -28.92
N ALA A 204 17.59 -7.28 -28.37
CA ALA A 204 18.82 -7.46 -29.12
C ALA A 204 19.21 -8.94 -29.34
N THR A 205 18.87 -9.83 -28.40
CA THR A 205 19.37 -11.23 -28.39
C THR A 205 18.29 -12.29 -28.57
N GLY A 206 17.01 -11.92 -28.47
CA GLY A 206 15.88 -12.85 -28.47
C GLY A 206 15.75 -13.70 -27.20
N ARG A 207 16.50 -13.39 -26.14
CA ARG A 207 16.54 -14.17 -24.90
C ARG A 207 15.66 -13.54 -23.83
N VAL A 208 14.79 -14.34 -23.23
CA VAL A 208 13.85 -13.90 -22.19
C VAL A 208 13.98 -14.67 -20.88
N ASN A 209 14.92 -15.63 -20.80
CA ASN A 209 15.19 -16.38 -19.59
C ASN A 209 16.08 -15.55 -18.65
N PHE A 210 15.44 -14.74 -17.79
CA PHE A 210 16.10 -13.90 -16.81
C PHE A 210 15.92 -14.49 -15.41
N GLN A 211 17.01 -14.53 -14.64
CA GLN A 211 17.02 -14.94 -13.24
C GLN A 211 17.53 -13.79 -12.41
N GLU A 212 16.80 -13.43 -11.36
CA GLU A 212 17.30 -12.50 -10.38
C GLU A 212 18.45 -13.15 -9.61
N TYR A 213 19.54 -12.41 -9.42
CA TYR A 213 20.67 -12.86 -8.62
C TYR A 213 21.12 -11.76 -7.69
N ARG A 214 21.56 -12.14 -6.49
CA ARG A 214 22.16 -11.22 -5.52
C ARG A 214 23.67 -11.19 -5.76
N GLY A 215 24.18 -10.04 -6.20
CA GLY A 215 25.61 -9.71 -6.23
C GLY A 215 26.12 -9.27 -4.86
#